data_AF-A0A8V5H0K5-F1
#
_entry.id   AF-A0A8V5H0K5-F1
#
_cell.length_a   1.000
_cell.length_b   1.000
_cell.length_c   1.000
_cell.angle_alpha   90.00
_cell.angle_beta   90.00
_cell.angle_gamma   90.00
#
_symmetry.space_group_name_H-M   'P 1'
#
loop_
_entity.id
_entity.type
_entity.pdbx_description
1 polymer ?
#
loop_
_entity_poly.entity_id
_entity_poly.type
_entity_poly.pdbx_seq_one_letter_code
_entity_poly.pdbx_strand_id
1 'polypeptide(L)'
;MSCSDKILRWNVLGLQGALLSHFLEPVYLSSVTLGYLYSQGHLTRAICCRVARDGSTLQGKLRAPYHINHPEVGRVSVYDSARQTGKTKESSVNWCLADESQVEVLDGTKGKVDGPKLEVSRVSKREVFTLFQQLCARSNRRDLQSLSVYSDAKEAARGYQEAKQSFFSTLQELGYGSWIRNCPWGGMEGVCSGPAWLSASFHQHLWR
;
A
#
# COMPACT_ATOMS: atom_id res chain seq x y z
N MET A 1 6.69 -5.43 -7.25
CA MET A 1 6.79 -5.52 -5.77
C MET A 1 5.69 -6.43 -5.25
N SER A 2 6.02 -7.38 -4.38
CA SER A 2 5.07 -8.35 -3.81
C SER A 2 4.21 -7.75 -2.68
N CYS A 3 3.19 -8.47 -2.21
CA CYS A 3 2.37 -8.03 -1.07
C CYS A 3 3.18 -7.95 0.23
N SER A 4 4.09 -8.88 0.48
CA SER A 4 4.98 -8.83 1.65
C SER A 4 5.92 -7.63 1.60
N ASP A 5 6.42 -7.25 0.41
CA ASP A 5 7.20 -6.01 0.25
C ASP A 5 6.35 -4.78 0.55
N LYS A 6 5.10 -4.73 0.07
CA LYS A 6 4.19 -3.61 0.35
C LYS A 6 3.92 -3.46 1.86
N ILE A 7 3.68 -4.57 2.57
CA ILE A 7 3.50 -4.56 4.04
C ILE A 7 4.79 -4.13 4.74
N LEU A 8 5.96 -4.63 4.29
CA LEU A 8 7.25 -4.16 4.81
C LEU A 8 7.39 -2.64 4.69
N ARG A 9 7.03 -2.08 3.53
CA ARG A 9 7.07 -0.63 3.32
C ARG A 9 6.10 0.11 4.26
N TRP A 10 4.92 -0.44 4.52
CA TRP A 10 3.97 0.13 5.49
C TRP A 10 4.51 0.07 6.92
N ASN A 11 5.23 -0.99 7.29
CA ASN A 11 5.90 -1.09 8.59
C ASN A 11 7.09 -0.13 8.75
N VAL A 12 7.42 0.69 7.75
CA VAL A 12 8.44 1.74 7.88
C VAL A 12 7.83 3.12 7.65
N LEU A 13 7.06 3.29 6.58
CA LEU A 13 6.52 4.59 6.15
C LEU A 13 5.09 4.86 6.63
N GLY A 14 4.45 3.88 7.25
CA GLY A 14 3.03 3.92 7.60
C GLY A 14 2.10 3.62 6.42
N LEU A 15 0.86 3.28 6.77
CA LEU A 15 -0.23 2.91 5.86
C LEU A 15 -0.79 4.12 5.09
N GLN A 16 -0.79 5.29 5.72
CA GLN A 16 -1.42 6.53 5.25
C GLN A 16 -0.81 7.05 3.94
N GLY A 17 0.46 6.72 3.70
CA GLY A 17 1.19 7.16 2.51
C GLY A 17 1.50 8.67 2.49
N ALA A 18 2.12 9.12 1.39
CA ALA A 18 2.65 10.47 1.27
C ALA A 18 1.60 11.60 1.34
N LEU A 19 0.39 11.37 0.81
CA LEU A 19 -0.64 12.42 0.80
C LEU A 19 -1.17 12.68 2.22
N LEU A 20 -1.56 11.63 2.94
CA LEU A 20 -2.11 11.79 4.28
C LEU A 20 -1.06 12.12 5.34
N SER A 21 0.24 11.88 5.08
CA SER A 21 1.31 12.31 5.99
C SER A 21 1.44 13.84 6.14
N HIS A 22 0.73 14.62 5.32
CA HIS A 22 0.60 16.06 5.52
C HIS A 22 -0.31 16.45 6.70
N PHE A 23 -1.16 15.52 7.13
CA PHE A 23 -2.19 15.74 8.15
C PHE A 23 -2.03 14.84 9.37
N LEU A 24 -1.44 13.66 9.20
CA LEU A 24 -1.34 12.62 10.22
C LEU A 24 0.11 12.18 10.42
N GLU A 25 0.43 11.83 11.66
CA GLU A 25 1.61 11.03 11.94
C GLU A 25 1.49 9.62 11.32
N PRO A 26 2.60 8.88 11.13
CA PRO A 26 2.58 7.57 10.51
C PRO A 26 1.68 6.58 11.26
N VAL A 27 0.77 5.95 10.51
CA VAL A 27 -0.18 4.96 11.05
C VAL A 27 0.31 3.56 10.72
N TYR A 28 0.50 2.74 11.75
CA TYR A 28 1.03 1.38 11.62
C TYR A 28 -0.02 0.32 11.99
N LEU A 29 0.13 -0.88 11.43
CA LEU A 29 -0.65 -2.04 11.88
C LEU A 29 -0.12 -2.49 13.24
N SER A 30 -1.01 -2.64 14.23
CA SER A 30 -0.67 -3.29 15.50
C SER A 30 -0.49 -4.80 15.34
N SER A 31 -1.26 -5.42 14.45
CA SER A 31 -1.25 -6.87 14.24
C SER A 31 -1.45 -7.28 12.77
N VAL A 32 -0.90 -8.44 12.38
CA VAL A 32 -1.12 -9.11 11.09
C VAL A 32 -1.51 -10.57 11.35
N THR A 33 -2.75 -10.91 11.00
CA THR A 33 -3.28 -12.28 11.16
C THR A 33 -3.39 -12.97 9.81
N LEU A 34 -2.83 -14.18 9.68
CA LEU A 34 -2.97 -14.99 8.48
C LEU A 34 -4.01 -16.10 8.69
N GLY A 35 -4.94 -16.21 7.75
CA GLY A 35 -5.90 -17.31 7.72
C GLY A 35 -5.27 -18.66 7.31
N TYR A 36 -4.23 -18.62 6.47
CA TYR A 36 -3.58 -19.80 5.92
C TYR A 36 -2.06 -19.57 5.73
N LEU A 37 -1.28 -20.65 5.64
CA LEU A 37 0.19 -20.63 5.45
C LEU A 37 0.96 -19.80 6.48
N TYR A 38 0.52 -19.82 7.74
CA TYR A 38 1.23 -19.12 8.81
C TYR A 38 2.53 -19.83 9.19
N SER A 39 3.63 -19.09 9.13
CA SER A 39 4.89 -19.42 9.77
C SER A 39 5.45 -18.15 10.39
N GLN A 40 5.59 -18.15 11.72
CA GLN A 40 6.02 -16.97 12.47
C GLN A 40 7.35 -16.42 11.96
N GLY A 41 8.36 -17.28 11.79
CA GLY A 41 9.69 -16.88 11.33
C GLY A 41 9.72 -16.38 9.89
N HIS A 42 8.90 -16.95 8.99
CA HIS A 42 8.81 -16.49 7.60
C HIS A 42 8.07 -15.17 7.49
N LEU A 43 6.94 -15.04 8.20
CA LEU A 43 6.10 -13.85 8.17
C LEU A 43 6.84 -12.64 8.74
N THR A 44 7.35 -12.75 9.98
CA THR A 44 8.10 -11.66 10.64
C THR A 44 9.31 -11.22 9.83
N ARG A 45 10.09 -12.16 9.29
CA ARG A 45 11.20 -11.85 8.38
C ARG A 45 10.72 -11.07 7.16
N ALA A 46 9.64 -11.50 6.52
CA ALA A 46 9.17 -10.88 5.29
C ALA A 46 8.62 -9.45 5.49
N ILE A 47 7.93 -9.19 6.61
CA ILE A 47 7.18 -7.94 6.82
C ILE A 47 7.88 -6.91 7.69
N CYS A 48 8.91 -7.25 8.48
CA CYS A 48 9.64 -6.28 9.29
C CYS A 48 11.09 -6.68 9.56
N CYS A 49 11.35 -7.90 10.04
CA CYS A 49 12.65 -8.22 10.62
C CYS A 49 13.80 -8.26 9.61
N ARG A 50 13.57 -8.46 8.31
CA ARG A 50 14.67 -8.42 7.32
C ARG A 50 15.36 -7.07 7.22
N VAL A 51 14.68 -5.96 7.52
CA VAL A 51 15.32 -4.62 7.55
C VAL A 51 15.75 -4.19 8.95
N ALA A 52 15.45 -5.01 9.98
CA ALA A 52 15.81 -4.77 11.37
C ALA A 52 16.96 -5.67 11.87
N ARG A 53 17.30 -6.75 11.15
CA ARG A 53 18.28 -7.76 11.59
C ARG A 53 19.69 -7.20 11.84
N ASP A 54 20.13 -6.23 11.05
CA ASP A 54 21.42 -5.55 11.27
C ASP A 54 21.29 -4.31 12.17
N GLY A 55 20.12 -4.15 12.81
CA GLY A 55 19.87 -3.42 14.06
C GLY A 55 20.08 -1.90 14.08
N SER A 56 20.83 -1.33 13.14
CA SER A 56 21.34 0.04 13.24
C SER A 56 21.22 0.83 11.95
N THR A 57 21.35 0.19 10.78
CA THR A 57 21.44 0.92 9.51
C THR A 57 20.18 1.69 9.19
N LEU A 58 19.00 1.04 9.16
CA LEU A 58 17.76 1.75 8.85
C LEU A 58 17.25 2.56 10.04
N GLN A 59 17.26 1.99 11.25
CA GLN A 59 16.74 2.67 12.45
C GLN A 59 17.50 3.97 12.73
N GLY A 60 18.83 4.01 12.52
CA GLY A 60 19.63 5.23 12.65
C GLY A 60 19.45 6.25 11.52
N LYS A 61 18.93 5.83 10.36
CA LYS A 61 18.63 6.71 9.20
C LYS A 61 17.21 7.29 9.24
N LEU A 62 16.31 6.71 10.04
CA LEU A 62 14.95 7.20 10.19
C LEU A 62 14.89 8.35 11.19
N ARG A 63 14.09 9.36 10.88
CA ARG A 63 13.80 10.48 11.78
C ARG A 63 12.42 10.28 12.37
N ALA A 64 12.26 10.65 13.64
CA ALA A 64 10.95 10.68 14.29
C ALA A 64 9.96 11.49 13.43
N PRO A 65 8.70 11.05 13.30
CA PRO A 65 8.05 9.92 13.99
C PRO A 65 8.22 8.53 13.31
N TYR A 66 8.97 8.44 12.20
CA TYR A 66 9.12 7.18 11.47
C TYR A 66 10.05 6.20 12.20
N HIS A 67 9.64 4.94 12.24
CA HIS A 67 10.42 3.85 12.83
C HIS A 67 10.06 2.52 12.15
N ILE A 68 10.83 1.47 12.45
CA ILE A 68 10.49 0.12 12.01
C ILE A 68 9.44 -0.47 12.97
N ASN A 69 8.22 -0.64 12.47
CA ASN A 69 7.13 -1.28 13.18
C ASN A 69 7.26 -2.80 13.17
N HIS A 70 7.07 -3.40 14.34
CA HIS A 70 7.02 -4.85 14.54
C HIS A 70 5.61 -5.25 14.99
N PRO A 71 4.68 -5.54 14.06
CA PRO A 71 3.32 -5.90 14.42
C PRO A 71 3.31 -7.28 15.09
N GLU A 72 2.33 -7.49 15.96
CA GLU A 72 1.97 -8.81 16.45
C GLU A 72 1.57 -9.69 15.25
N VAL A 73 2.06 -10.92 15.22
CA VAL A 73 1.73 -11.86 14.14
C VAL A 73 0.95 -13.04 14.69
N GLY A 74 -0.13 -13.39 14.00
CA GLY A 74 -1.03 -14.43 14.46
C GLY A 74 -1.59 -15.28 13.33
N ARG A 75 -2.30 -16.32 13.74
CA ARG A 75 -3.12 -17.17 12.87
C ARG A 75 -4.50 -17.33 13.46
N VAL A 76 -5.47 -17.63 12.60
CA VAL A 76 -6.80 -18.05 13.03
C VAL A 76 -6.77 -19.44 13.66
N SER A 77 -7.66 -19.70 14.62
CA SER A 77 -7.77 -21.00 15.31
C SER A 77 -8.43 -22.07 14.44
N VAL A 78 -9.40 -21.67 13.60
CA VAL A 78 -10.14 -22.53 12.69
C VAL A 78 -9.85 -22.11 11.27
N TYR A 79 -9.54 -23.08 10.42
CA TYR A 79 -9.35 -22.89 8.99
C TYR A 79 -10.18 -23.94 8.25
N ASP A 80 -11.22 -23.49 7.57
CA ASP A 80 -12.25 -24.38 7.01
C ASP A 80 -12.19 -24.50 5.47
N SER A 81 -11.00 -24.33 4.87
CA SER A 81 -10.90 -24.49 3.41
C SER A 81 -9.70 -25.34 3.00
N ALA A 82 -9.95 -26.54 2.44
CA ALA A 82 -8.90 -27.20 1.67
C ALA A 82 -8.36 -26.23 0.61
N ARG A 83 -7.04 -26.26 0.36
CA ARG A 83 -6.41 -25.39 -0.63
C ARG A 83 -7.15 -25.54 -1.96
N GLN A 84 -7.88 -24.51 -2.36
CA GLN A 84 -8.56 -24.49 -3.64
C GLN A 84 -7.50 -24.34 -4.73
N THR A 85 -7.38 -25.33 -5.61
CA THR A 85 -6.45 -25.33 -6.75
C THR A 85 -7.07 -24.75 -8.02
N GLY A 86 -8.33 -24.29 -7.93
CA GLY A 86 -9.01 -23.61 -9.02
C GLY A 86 -8.33 -22.30 -9.43
N LYS A 87 -8.62 -21.84 -10.64
CA LYS A 87 -8.15 -20.54 -11.12
C LYS A 87 -8.69 -19.43 -10.22
N THR A 88 -7.80 -18.55 -9.76
CA THR A 88 -8.19 -17.33 -9.05
C THR A 88 -9.11 -16.51 -9.96
N LYS A 89 -10.25 -16.07 -9.44
CA LYS A 89 -11.11 -15.13 -10.17
C LYS A 89 -10.33 -13.85 -10.42
N GLU A 90 -10.53 -13.27 -11.60
CA GLU A 90 -9.92 -11.99 -11.96
C GLU A 90 -10.63 -10.81 -11.28
N SER A 91 -11.70 -11.05 -10.53
CA SER A 91 -12.46 -10.03 -9.80
C SER A 91 -11.73 -9.56 -8.54
N SER A 92 -11.85 -8.27 -8.21
CA SER A 92 -11.43 -7.71 -6.92
C SER A 92 -12.60 -6.98 -6.28
N VAL A 93 -12.81 -7.15 -4.98
CA VAL A 93 -13.95 -6.57 -4.27
C VAL A 93 -13.42 -5.65 -3.18
N ASN A 94 -14.00 -4.45 -3.07
CA ASN A 94 -13.68 -3.54 -1.99
C ASN A 94 -14.93 -2.91 -1.37
N TRP A 95 -14.86 -2.68 -0.05
CA TRP A 95 -15.90 -2.12 0.79
C TRP A 95 -15.25 -1.41 1.98
N CYS A 96 -15.80 -0.29 2.39
CA CYS A 96 -15.48 0.39 3.64
C CYS A 96 -16.78 0.75 4.38
N LEU A 97 -16.68 1.05 5.67
CA LEU A 97 -17.84 1.34 6.52
C LEU A 97 -18.74 2.46 5.97
N ALA A 98 -18.15 3.45 5.30
CA ALA A 98 -18.88 4.57 4.70
C ALA A 98 -19.69 4.18 3.45
N ASP A 99 -19.47 2.99 2.90
CA ASP A 99 -20.21 2.51 1.73
C ASP A 99 -21.57 1.87 2.11
N GLU A 100 -21.89 1.78 3.39
CA GLU A 100 -23.12 1.14 3.90
C GLU A 100 -23.31 -0.26 3.31
N SER A 101 -24.36 -0.48 2.51
CA SER A 101 -24.66 -1.76 1.86
C SER A 101 -24.05 -1.92 0.46
N GLN A 102 -23.29 -0.93 -0.04
CA GLN A 102 -22.79 -0.90 -1.42
C GLN A 102 -21.37 -1.45 -1.53
N VAL A 103 -21.14 -2.37 -2.46
CA VAL A 103 -19.83 -3.00 -2.69
C VAL A 103 -19.34 -2.65 -4.10
N GLU A 104 -18.07 -2.27 -4.24
CA GLU A 104 -17.46 -2.08 -5.58
C GLU A 104 -16.72 -3.34 -5.99
N VAL A 105 -17.11 -3.86 -7.16
CA VAL A 105 -16.47 -4.99 -7.82
C VAL A 105 -15.65 -4.44 -8.99
N LEU A 106 -14.39 -4.84 -9.06
CA LEU A 106 -13.43 -4.44 -10.08
C LEU A 106 -13.04 -5.64 -10.94
N ASP A 107 -12.88 -5.40 -12.23
CA ASP A 107 -12.14 -6.28 -13.12
C ASP A 107 -10.64 -6.10 -12.82
N GLY A 108 -10.02 -7.10 -12.21
CA GLY A 108 -8.63 -7.09 -11.79
C GLY A 108 -7.63 -7.08 -12.95
N THR A 109 -8.04 -7.40 -14.18
CA THR A 109 -7.16 -7.25 -15.36
C THR A 109 -7.10 -5.80 -15.83
N LYS A 110 -8.21 -5.06 -15.69
CA LYS A 110 -8.35 -3.67 -16.16
C LYS A 110 -8.12 -2.64 -15.06
N GLY A 111 -8.29 -3.02 -13.80
CA GLY A 111 -8.26 -2.10 -12.65
C GLY A 111 -9.41 -1.09 -12.66
N LYS A 112 -10.55 -1.47 -13.22
CA LYS A 112 -11.75 -0.64 -13.40
C LYS A 112 -12.98 -1.34 -12.84
N VAL A 113 -14.04 -0.58 -12.58
CA VAL A 113 -15.32 -1.13 -12.12
C VAL A 113 -15.82 -2.14 -13.13
N ASP A 114 -16.17 -3.33 -12.63
CA ASP A 114 -16.69 -4.42 -13.44
C ASP A 114 -18.05 -4.02 -14.02
N GLY A 115 -18.12 -3.95 -15.34
CA GLY A 115 -19.31 -3.45 -16.04
C GLY A 115 -19.00 -2.86 -17.41
N PRO A 116 -20.04 -2.61 -18.23
CA PRO A 116 -19.88 -2.20 -19.62
C PRO A 116 -19.28 -0.78 -19.76
N LYS A 117 -19.45 0.07 -18.74
CA LYS A 117 -19.03 1.47 -18.76
C LYS A 117 -17.55 1.68 -18.40
N LEU A 118 -16.87 0.66 -17.89
CA LEU A 118 -15.45 0.72 -17.49
C LEU A 118 -15.14 1.97 -16.63
N GLU A 119 -15.95 2.15 -15.59
CA GLU A 119 -15.86 3.31 -14.68
C GLU A 119 -14.58 3.25 -13.84
N VAL A 120 -14.14 4.43 -13.38
CA VAL A 120 -12.94 4.57 -12.57
C VAL A 120 -13.28 4.20 -11.13
N SER A 121 -12.47 3.29 -10.55
CA SER A 121 -12.64 2.87 -9.16
C SER A 121 -12.49 4.04 -8.18
N ARG A 122 -13.30 4.02 -7.12
CA ARG A 122 -13.18 4.98 -6.00
C ARG A 122 -11.85 4.92 -5.27
N VAL A 123 -11.15 3.78 -5.29
CA VAL A 123 -9.80 3.64 -4.70
C VAL A 123 -8.68 3.93 -5.70
N SER A 124 -9.01 4.41 -6.90
CA SER A 124 -8.01 4.82 -7.89
C SER A 124 -7.22 6.04 -7.41
N LYS A 125 -6.02 6.23 -7.98
CA LYS A 125 -5.17 7.40 -7.66
C LYS A 125 -5.89 8.72 -7.89
N ARG A 126 -6.76 8.79 -8.90
CA ARG A 126 -7.49 10.00 -9.27
C ARG A 126 -8.51 10.35 -8.19
N GLU A 127 -9.37 9.41 -7.82
CA GLU A 127 -10.42 9.65 -6.82
C GLU A 127 -9.82 9.92 -5.44
N VAL A 128 -8.78 9.18 -5.03
CA VAL A 128 -8.06 9.46 -3.78
C VAL A 128 -7.42 10.85 -3.78
N PHE A 129 -6.94 11.34 -4.92
CA PHE A 129 -6.41 12.70 -5.03
C PHE A 129 -7.51 13.77 -4.97
N THR A 130 -8.67 13.52 -5.58
CA THR A 130 -9.85 14.38 -5.45
C THR A 130 -10.25 14.52 -3.98
N LEU A 131 -10.30 13.40 -3.24
CA LEU A 131 -10.58 13.42 -1.79
C LEU A 131 -9.52 14.19 -1.00
N PHE A 132 -8.24 14.04 -1.35
CA PHE A 132 -7.17 14.83 -0.75
C PHE A 132 -7.34 16.34 -0.98
N GLN A 133 -7.74 16.77 -2.19
CA GLN A 133 -8.01 18.18 -2.49
C GLN A 133 -9.20 18.72 -1.68
N GLN A 134 -10.27 17.93 -1.56
CA GLN A 134 -11.41 18.28 -0.71
C GLN A 134 -11.02 18.39 0.76
N LEU A 135 -10.16 17.48 1.26
CA LEU A 135 -9.61 17.55 2.61
C LEU A 135 -8.76 18.82 2.81
N CYS A 136 -7.92 19.18 1.85
CA CYS A 136 -7.13 20.42 1.91
C CYS A 136 -8.03 21.66 2.02
N ALA A 137 -9.11 21.70 1.23
CA ALA A 137 -10.10 22.77 1.28
C ALA A 137 -10.79 22.86 2.65
N ARG A 138 -11.24 21.73 3.21
CA ARG A 138 -11.91 21.67 4.52
C ARG A 138 -10.98 22.03 5.68
N SER A 139 -9.71 21.67 5.59
CA SER A 139 -8.69 21.96 6.60
C SER A 139 -8.01 23.33 6.40
N ASN A 140 -8.49 24.14 5.45
CA ASN A 140 -7.94 25.46 5.10
C ASN A 140 -6.42 25.44 4.76
N ARG A 141 -5.92 24.33 4.20
CA ARG A 141 -4.53 24.14 3.76
C ARG A 141 -4.35 24.57 2.32
N ARG A 142 -4.39 25.89 2.08
CA ARG A 142 -4.26 26.49 0.73
C ARG A 142 -2.91 26.18 0.08
N ASP A 143 -1.86 26.01 0.88
CA ASP A 143 -0.53 25.60 0.45
C ASP A 143 -0.59 24.25 -0.29
N LEU A 144 -1.29 23.27 0.27
CA LEU A 144 -1.44 21.94 -0.32
C LEU A 144 -2.49 21.91 -1.43
N GLN A 145 -3.55 22.69 -1.27
CA GLN A 145 -4.62 22.79 -2.27
C GLN A 145 -4.12 23.39 -3.59
N SER A 146 -3.10 24.27 -3.54
CA SER A 146 -2.49 24.83 -4.75
C SER A 146 -1.72 23.81 -5.59
N LEU A 147 -1.39 22.64 -5.01
CA LEU A 147 -0.71 21.55 -5.71
C LEU A 147 -1.72 20.77 -6.57
N SER A 148 -1.91 21.20 -7.81
CA SER A 148 -2.86 20.60 -8.77
C SER A 148 -2.40 19.25 -9.33
N VAL A 149 -1.11 18.91 -9.19
CA VAL A 149 -0.52 17.69 -9.72
C VAL A 149 -0.27 16.67 -8.60
N TYR A 150 -0.74 15.43 -8.81
CA TYR A 150 -0.64 14.33 -7.84
C TYR A 150 0.81 14.02 -7.40
N SER A 151 1.77 14.07 -8.32
CA SER A 151 3.19 13.85 -7.99
C SER A 151 3.70 14.91 -7.03
N ASP A 152 3.36 16.16 -7.28
CA ASP A 152 3.91 17.31 -6.57
C ASP A 152 3.37 17.34 -5.14
N ALA A 153 2.08 17.05 -4.97
CA ALA A 153 1.47 16.85 -3.65
C ALA A 153 2.18 15.76 -2.83
N LYS A 154 2.67 14.69 -3.48
CA LYS A 154 3.42 13.63 -2.79
C LYS A 154 4.86 14.03 -2.49
N GLU A 155 5.54 14.70 -3.41
CA GLU A 155 6.92 15.14 -3.21
C GLU A 155 7.02 16.26 -2.18
N ALA A 156 5.96 17.06 -2.01
CA ALA A 156 5.86 18.05 -0.95
C ALA A 156 5.91 17.45 0.47
N ALA A 157 5.55 16.17 0.65
CA ALA A 157 5.61 15.47 1.94
C ALA A 157 7.06 15.07 2.31
N ARG A 158 7.91 16.06 2.62
CA ARG A 158 9.37 15.88 2.76
C ARG A 158 9.75 14.78 3.76
N GLY A 159 9.18 14.77 4.96
CA GLY A 159 9.49 13.76 5.98
C GLY A 159 9.18 12.33 5.51
N TYR A 160 8.07 12.14 4.78
CA TYR A 160 7.72 10.85 4.18
C TYR A 160 8.72 10.47 3.07
N GLN A 161 9.11 11.42 2.21
CA GLN A 161 10.04 11.16 1.12
C GLN A 161 11.45 10.86 1.62
N GLU A 162 11.93 11.54 2.66
CA GLU A 162 13.21 11.25 3.33
C GLU A 162 13.21 9.83 3.89
N ALA A 163 12.19 9.45 4.68
CA ALA A 163 12.07 8.10 5.22
C ALA A 163 12.00 7.04 4.11
N LYS A 164 11.29 7.33 3.02
CA LYS A 164 11.18 6.45 1.85
C LYS A 164 12.52 6.27 1.13
N GLN A 165 13.31 7.32 1.01
CA GLN A 165 14.65 7.25 0.43
C GLN A 165 15.57 6.41 1.32
N SER A 166 15.58 6.65 2.64
CA SER A 166 16.34 5.85 3.62
C SER A 166 15.95 4.36 3.57
N PHE A 167 14.66 4.07 3.42
CA PHE A 167 14.17 2.70 3.26
C PHE A 167 14.69 2.06 1.96
N PHE A 168 14.57 2.74 0.82
CA PHE A 168 15.01 2.19 -0.47
C PHE A 168 16.52 2.02 -0.58
N SER A 169 17.32 2.96 -0.05
CA SER A 169 18.77 2.82 -0.02
C SER A 169 19.18 1.64 0.85
N THR A 170 18.56 1.48 2.03
CA THR A 170 18.87 0.36 2.93
C THR A 170 18.53 -0.99 2.31
N LEU A 171 17.45 -1.11 1.53
CA LEU A 171 17.15 -2.37 0.82
C LEU A 171 18.25 -2.75 -0.19
N GLN A 172 18.85 -1.77 -0.85
CA GLN A 172 19.95 -2.00 -1.78
C GLN A 172 21.23 -2.39 -1.03
N GLU A 173 21.55 -1.69 0.06
CA GLU A 173 22.70 -1.97 0.92
C GLU A 173 22.64 -3.37 1.53
N LEU A 174 21.46 -3.82 1.95
CA LEU A 174 21.23 -5.17 2.49
C LEU A 174 21.19 -6.28 1.41
N GLY A 175 21.38 -5.93 0.13
CA GLY A 175 21.38 -6.90 -0.97
C GLY A 175 19.99 -7.45 -1.34
N TYR A 176 18.90 -6.78 -0.93
CA TYR A 176 17.52 -7.19 -1.27
C TYR A 176 17.03 -6.64 -2.62
N GLY A 177 17.90 -5.95 -3.36
CA GLY A 177 17.62 -5.40 -4.68
C GLY A 177 16.95 -4.01 -4.63
N SER A 178 16.68 -3.47 -5.82
CA SER A 178 16.09 -2.15 -5.97
C SER A 178 14.57 -2.19 -5.93
N TRP A 179 13.97 -1.20 -5.27
CA TRP A 179 12.52 -1.06 -5.25
C TRP A 179 12.01 -0.55 -6.60
N ILE A 180 11.22 -1.37 -7.30
CA ILE A 180 10.67 -1.01 -8.62
C ILE A 180 9.61 0.08 -8.47
N ARG A 181 9.80 1.20 -9.18
CA ARG A 181 8.86 2.33 -9.26
C ARG A 181 8.16 2.32 -10.61
N ASN A 182 6.89 2.69 -10.65
CA ASN A 182 6.19 2.93 -11.91
C ASN A 182 6.69 4.25 -12.52
N CYS A 183 6.90 4.27 -13.84
CA CYS A 183 7.28 5.47 -14.57
C CYS A 183 6.21 6.57 -14.42
N PRO A 184 6.60 7.85 -14.22
CA PRO A 184 5.67 8.97 -14.14
C PRO A 184 5.05 9.37 -15.49
N TRP A 185 5.68 8.97 -16.60
CA TRP A 185 5.36 9.47 -17.94
C TRP A 185 4.34 8.56 -18.65
N GLY A 186 3.07 8.96 -18.60
CA GLY A 186 2.08 8.51 -19.58
C GLY A 186 2.20 9.39 -20.81
N GLY A 187 2.96 8.96 -21.83
CA GLY A 187 3.11 9.73 -23.06
C GLY A 187 4.37 9.43 -23.85
N MET A 188 4.64 8.16 -24.16
CA MET A 188 5.40 7.75 -25.34
C MET A 188 5.19 6.25 -25.50
N GLU A 189 4.51 5.87 -26.58
CA GLU A 189 4.36 4.48 -27.00
C GLU A 189 5.74 3.88 -27.25
N GLY A 190 6.03 2.77 -26.58
CA GLY A 190 7.28 2.04 -26.75
C GLY A 190 7.93 1.67 -25.43
N VAL A 191 7.73 0.42 -25.00
CA VAL A 191 8.45 -0.25 -23.91
C VAL A 191 8.02 0.14 -22.49
N CYS A 192 6.79 -0.19 -22.13
CA CYS A 192 6.41 -0.53 -20.74
C CYS A 192 5.12 -1.38 -20.77
N SER A 193 5.24 -2.65 -21.12
CA SER A 193 4.16 -3.63 -20.97
C SER A 193 4.05 -4.04 -19.48
N GLY A 194 3.11 -3.42 -18.77
CA GLY A 194 2.74 -3.86 -17.42
C GLY A 194 1.65 -2.99 -16.80
N PRO A 195 0.45 -3.54 -16.51
CA PRO A 195 -0.64 -2.77 -15.91
C PRO A 195 -0.28 -2.27 -14.51
N ALA A 196 -0.75 -1.06 -14.18
CA ALA A 196 -0.52 -0.41 -12.91
C ALA A 196 -1.32 -1.09 -11.78
N TRP A 197 -0.71 -2.09 -11.13
CA TRP A 197 -1.31 -2.83 -10.02
C TRP A 197 -1.41 -2.02 -8.72
N LEU A 198 -2.56 -1.37 -8.52
CA LEU A 198 -3.09 -1.01 -7.20
C LEU A 198 -4.36 -1.82 -6.94
N SER A 199 -4.18 -3.12 -6.70
CA SER A 199 -5.10 -3.85 -5.83
C SER A 199 -4.23 -4.57 -4.80
N ALA A 200 -4.35 -4.19 -3.54
CA ALA A 200 -4.09 -5.13 -2.46
C ALA A 200 -5.37 -5.97 -2.34
N SER A 201 -5.54 -6.93 -3.26
CA SER A 201 -6.65 -7.88 -3.19
C SER A 201 -6.30 -8.85 -2.05
N PHE A 202 -6.75 -8.55 -0.83
CA PHE A 202 -6.92 -9.57 0.20
C PHE A 202 -8.18 -10.36 -0.18
N HIS A 203 -8.01 -11.38 -1.01
CA HIS A 203 -9.05 -12.37 -1.23
C HIS A 203 -8.99 -13.40 -0.11
N GLN A 204 -9.87 -13.27 0.88
CA GLN A 204 -10.39 -14.42 1.62
C GLN A 204 -11.89 -14.46 1.34
N HIS A 205 -12.32 -15.53 0.68
CA HIS A 205 -13.73 -15.88 0.58
C HIS A 205 -14.24 -16.15 2.00
N LEU A 206 -14.96 -15.19 2.57
CA LEU A 206 -15.73 -15.31 3.80
C LEU A 206 -17.16 -14.92 3.48
N TRP A 207 -17.84 -15.80 2.76
CA TRP A 207 -19.30 -15.87 2.67
C TRP A 207 -19.69 -17.31 2.38
N ARG A 208 -19.71 -18.13 3.43
CA ARG A 208 -20.81 -19.02 3.82
C ARG A 208 -20.51 -19.59 5.19
#